data_AF-A0A948RFQ8-F1
#
_entry.id   AF-A0A948RFQ8-F1
#
_cell.length_a   1.000
_cell.length_b   1.000
_cell.length_c   1.000
_cell.angle_alpha   90.00
_cell.angle_beta   90.00
_cell.angle_gamma   90.00
#
_symmetry.space_group_name_H-M   'P 1'
#
loop_
_entity.id
_entity.type
_entity.pdbx_description
1 polymer ?
#
loop_
_entity_poly.entity_id
_entity_poly.type
_entity_poly.pdbx_seq_one_letter_code
_entity_poly.pdbx_strand_id
1 'polypeptide(L)'
;MIEIIFHGTGGQGVVVAAKLLADAAAKGGYQAQSFAAYGGERRGGKVESFLRISEEAMLVHSKVYEPDYVIIINENLAQDSAIVSGAKDGAGILINSPRPPQSFPLPGNLKIHTINANLIAAENGVLLPSGLPVVNTTIMGAVAALVPAIGLEELADAIREGGIPSPEKNIKAAQEAYHKLKAQLSGTTTAEPEAEEAPEVVAERYPSYRSKMPPCEANCPAGEPIHTTTLMVQDGRFEEALENIRAENPFPGICGRVCFHPCEADCNRNEFDEGIAANAIERAAFDFALADKLNQPTLRDKSGKRVAIIGSGPAGMSCAYFLALLGHEITVFEASPVPGGIPRIGIPEYRLPGEVVDREINQIVELGIEIRTSTSVGKDIPFQDITSEYDACFIAVGAHGAMKLNIPGEDGPGVIPGLDLLKDIALGKEHSIGSRVLVIGGGNVAIDAARTARRIGAKEVQIICLESRETMPAYQEEVEEAEREGISILNQTMPVQIHRTGKQLNKIECLKVTGGSRDEKGWLQWPEKNEGTNFMIEADSVIIAIGSSVATPFLPDNVEMSGPLIKVDDLGRTSVPRVYAGGDATTVPGSVV
;
A
#
# COMPACT_ATOMS: atom_id res chain seq x y z
N MET A 1 17.30 2.11 -32.49
CA MET A 1 15.96 2.02 -31.89
C MET A 1 15.31 3.38 -32.00
N ILE A 2 14.07 3.44 -32.48
CA ILE A 2 13.23 4.63 -32.56
C ILE A 2 12.22 4.54 -31.42
N GLU A 3 12.10 5.59 -30.62
CA GLU A 3 11.16 5.67 -29.51
C GLU A 3 10.16 6.82 -29.71
N ILE A 4 8.87 6.53 -29.53
CA ILE A 4 7.77 7.44 -29.79
C ILE A 4 6.84 7.46 -28.59
N ILE A 5 6.44 8.67 -28.15
CA ILE A 5 5.37 8.86 -27.17
C ILE A 5 4.16 9.48 -27.85
N PHE A 6 2.99 8.93 -27.59
CA PHE A 6 1.71 9.50 -27.96
C PHE A 6 1.02 10.06 -26.73
N HIS A 7 0.57 11.31 -26.80
CA HIS A 7 -0.25 11.93 -25.78
C HIS A 7 -1.65 12.23 -26.32
N GLY A 8 -2.66 11.80 -25.57
CA GLY A 8 -4.05 12.17 -25.83
C GLY A 8 -4.90 12.01 -24.57
N THR A 9 -6.21 12.04 -24.75
CA THR A 9 -7.18 11.78 -23.68
C THR A 9 -7.94 10.47 -23.92
N GLY A 10 -8.45 9.88 -22.84
CA GLY A 10 -9.23 8.64 -22.91
C GLY A 10 -10.39 8.75 -23.89
N GLY A 11 -10.43 7.86 -24.89
CA GLY A 11 -11.43 7.87 -25.96
C GLY A 11 -10.95 8.40 -27.31
N GLN A 12 -9.75 8.99 -27.39
CA GLN A 12 -9.18 9.50 -28.65
C GLN A 12 -8.42 8.46 -29.48
N GLY A 13 -8.39 7.20 -29.04
CA GLY A 13 -7.76 6.10 -29.79
C GLY A 13 -6.22 6.09 -29.79
N VAL A 14 -5.58 6.77 -28.85
CA VAL A 14 -4.11 6.85 -28.67
C VAL A 14 -3.45 5.47 -28.64
N VAL A 15 -3.96 4.58 -27.80
CA VAL A 15 -3.43 3.21 -27.63
C VAL A 15 -3.60 2.38 -28.90
N VAL A 16 -4.73 2.56 -29.59
CA VAL A 16 -5.01 1.87 -30.86
C VAL A 16 -4.05 2.34 -31.94
N ALA A 17 -3.77 3.65 -32.03
CA ALA A 17 -2.83 4.19 -33.00
C ALA A 17 -1.41 3.64 -32.78
N ALA A 18 -0.89 3.65 -31.55
CA ALA A 18 0.43 3.10 -31.25
C ALA A 18 0.53 1.61 -31.56
N LYS A 19 -0.54 0.84 -31.28
CA LYS A 19 -0.60 -0.58 -31.60
C LYS A 19 -0.58 -0.84 -33.11
N LEU A 20 -1.41 -0.15 -33.89
CA LEU A 20 -1.46 -0.35 -35.34
C LEU A 20 -0.17 0.11 -36.04
N LEU A 21 0.50 1.14 -35.51
CA LEU A 21 1.82 1.53 -35.98
C LEU A 21 2.89 0.49 -35.63
N ALA A 22 2.80 -0.18 -34.47
CA ALA A 22 3.65 -1.31 -34.15
C ALA A 22 3.42 -2.47 -35.13
N ASP A 23 2.16 -2.80 -35.42
CA ASP A 23 1.80 -3.85 -36.39
C ASP A 23 2.32 -3.50 -37.80
N ALA A 24 2.21 -2.23 -38.21
CA ALA A 24 2.75 -1.74 -39.48
C ALA A 24 4.28 -1.85 -39.55
N ALA A 25 4.99 -1.44 -38.50
CA ALA A 25 6.44 -1.57 -38.41
C ALA A 25 6.89 -3.05 -38.43
N ALA A 26 6.15 -3.93 -37.74
CA ALA A 26 6.39 -5.37 -37.76
C ALA A 26 6.22 -5.98 -39.15
N LYS A 27 5.18 -5.58 -39.89
CA LYS A 27 4.99 -5.96 -41.30
C LYS A 27 6.12 -5.46 -42.20
N GLY A 28 6.70 -4.31 -41.88
CA GLY A 28 7.88 -3.74 -42.55
C GLY A 28 9.22 -4.41 -42.20
N GLY A 29 9.21 -5.48 -41.38
CA GLY A 29 10.41 -6.25 -41.01
C GLY A 29 11.12 -5.77 -39.75
N TYR A 30 10.57 -4.81 -39.01
CA TYR A 30 11.14 -4.35 -37.74
C TYR A 30 10.60 -5.15 -36.55
N GLN A 31 11.36 -5.16 -35.45
CA GLN A 31 10.82 -5.49 -34.14
C GLN A 31 10.08 -4.26 -33.60
N ALA A 32 8.83 -4.44 -33.16
CA ALA A 32 8.01 -3.35 -32.63
C ALA A 32 7.35 -3.75 -31.30
N GLN A 33 7.22 -2.79 -30.40
CA GLN A 33 6.58 -2.95 -29.10
C GLN A 33 5.72 -1.73 -28.83
N SER A 34 4.47 -1.95 -28.43
CA SER A 34 3.59 -0.89 -27.94
C SER A 34 2.96 -1.26 -26.61
N PHE A 35 2.80 -0.28 -25.73
CA PHE A 35 2.11 -0.39 -24.46
C PHE A 35 1.61 0.99 -24.04
N ALA A 36 0.69 1.05 -23.09
CA ALA A 36 0.07 2.30 -22.64
C ALA A 36 0.28 2.51 -21.16
N ALA A 37 0.40 3.78 -20.76
CA ALA A 37 0.22 4.21 -19.39
C ALA A 37 -1.07 5.02 -19.29
N TYR A 38 -1.87 4.70 -18.27
CA TYR A 38 -3.13 5.37 -17.99
C TYR A 38 -2.95 6.23 -16.74
N GLY A 39 -3.45 7.47 -16.76
CA GLY A 39 -3.66 8.23 -15.53
C GLY A 39 -4.76 7.57 -14.67
N GLY A 40 -4.88 8.00 -13.41
CA GLY A 40 -5.86 7.46 -12.45
C GLY A 40 -7.35 7.66 -12.83
N GLU A 41 -7.64 8.36 -13.91
CA GLU A 41 -9.00 8.72 -14.33
C GLU A 41 -9.58 7.71 -15.34
N ARG A 42 -10.81 7.21 -15.11
CA ARG A 42 -11.43 6.15 -15.92
C ARG A 42 -11.73 6.54 -17.38
N ARG A 43 -12.10 7.81 -17.66
CA ARG A 43 -12.40 8.35 -19.01
C ARG A 43 -12.13 9.86 -19.06
N GLY A 44 -11.57 10.35 -20.16
CA GLY A 44 -11.21 11.77 -20.34
C GLY A 44 -9.84 12.16 -19.79
N GLY A 45 -9.23 11.31 -18.94
CA GLY A 45 -7.90 11.56 -18.41
C GLY A 45 -6.78 11.43 -19.43
N LYS A 46 -5.60 11.94 -19.05
CA LYS A 46 -4.37 11.84 -19.84
C LYS A 46 -4.04 10.37 -20.09
N VAL A 47 -3.83 10.03 -21.35
CA VAL A 47 -3.39 8.70 -21.80
C VAL A 47 -2.08 8.87 -22.55
N GLU A 48 -1.08 8.11 -22.13
CA GLU A 48 0.20 8.00 -22.82
C GLU A 48 0.27 6.63 -23.47
N SER A 49 0.77 6.57 -24.70
CA SER A 49 1.14 5.30 -25.32
C SER A 49 2.54 5.38 -25.89
N PHE A 50 3.29 4.32 -25.66
CA PHE A 50 4.69 4.22 -26.01
C PHE A 50 4.82 3.26 -27.18
N LEU A 51 5.67 3.61 -28.15
CA LEU A 51 5.99 2.78 -29.29
C LEU A 51 7.51 2.75 -29.46
N ARG A 52 8.07 1.54 -29.51
CA ARG A 52 9.47 1.29 -29.84
C ARG A 52 9.56 0.50 -31.14
N ILE A 53 10.50 0.89 -32.01
CA ILE A 53 10.79 0.22 -33.26
C ILE A 53 12.30 0.00 -33.37
N SER A 54 12.73 -1.22 -33.71
CA SER A 54 14.14 -1.59 -33.76
C SER A 54 14.39 -2.64 -34.84
N GLU A 55 15.58 -2.62 -35.46
CA GLU A 55 16.06 -3.73 -36.31
C GLU A 55 16.54 -4.91 -35.46
N GLU A 56 16.96 -4.63 -34.22
CA GLU A 56 17.44 -5.63 -33.25
C GLU A 56 16.34 -6.03 -32.25
N ALA A 57 16.50 -7.22 -31.65
CA ALA A 57 15.59 -7.72 -30.62
C ALA A 57 15.53 -6.77 -29.40
N MET A 58 14.31 -6.47 -28.93
CA MET A 58 14.08 -5.57 -27.80
C MET A 58 13.79 -6.37 -26.52
N LEU A 59 14.57 -6.12 -25.48
CA LEU A 59 14.38 -6.71 -24.14
C LEU A 59 13.82 -5.71 -23.11
N VAL A 60 13.64 -4.45 -23.51
CA VAL A 60 13.18 -3.37 -22.63
C VAL A 60 11.64 -3.28 -22.69
N HIS A 61 10.98 -3.26 -21.53
CA HIS A 61 9.54 -3.06 -21.38
C HIS A 61 9.24 -2.06 -20.26
N SER A 62 9.63 -0.81 -20.47
CA SER A 62 9.44 0.31 -19.53
C SER A 62 8.97 1.56 -20.28
N LYS A 63 8.48 2.61 -19.59
CA LYS A 63 8.13 3.89 -20.24
C LYS A 63 9.28 4.42 -21.13
N VAL A 64 8.93 5.17 -22.18
CA VAL A 64 9.92 5.93 -22.95
C VAL A 64 10.17 7.23 -22.19
N TYR A 65 11.43 7.48 -21.83
CA TYR A 65 11.83 8.70 -21.13
C TYR A 65 12.49 9.71 -22.08
N GLU A 66 13.14 9.22 -23.15
CA GLU A 66 13.87 10.05 -24.11
C GLU A 66 13.39 9.81 -25.55
N PRO A 67 12.19 10.29 -25.93
CA PRO A 67 11.62 10.02 -27.25
C PRO A 67 12.37 10.68 -28.40
N ASP A 68 12.43 9.99 -29.54
CA ASP A 68 12.80 10.57 -30.84
C ASP A 68 11.63 11.34 -31.46
N TYR A 69 10.39 10.92 -31.15
CA TYR A 69 9.18 11.59 -31.62
C TYR A 69 8.11 11.69 -30.53
N VAL A 70 7.41 12.83 -30.50
CA VAL A 70 6.25 13.06 -29.61
C VAL A 70 5.04 13.41 -30.47
N ILE A 71 3.97 12.63 -30.32
CA ILE A 71 2.72 12.76 -31.09
C ILE A 71 1.61 13.26 -30.18
N ILE A 72 1.08 14.45 -30.45
CA ILE A 72 0.07 15.12 -29.64
C ILE A 72 -1.27 15.08 -30.39
N ILE A 73 -2.19 14.25 -29.92
CA ILE A 73 -3.50 14.01 -30.58
C ILE A 73 -4.45 15.21 -30.45
N ASN A 74 -4.24 16.07 -29.45
CA ASN A 74 -5.06 17.25 -29.18
C ASN A 74 -4.17 18.45 -28.85
N GLU A 75 -4.31 19.54 -29.59
CA GLU A 75 -3.52 20.76 -29.40
C GLU A 75 -3.59 21.38 -27.99
N ASN A 76 -4.66 21.14 -27.24
CA ASN A 76 -4.77 21.63 -25.85
C ASN A 76 -3.70 21.01 -24.94
N LEU A 77 -3.25 19.80 -25.26
CA LEU A 77 -2.17 19.14 -24.52
C LEU A 77 -0.80 19.78 -24.83
N ALA A 78 -0.65 20.42 -25.99
CA ALA A 78 0.58 21.11 -26.37
C ALA A 78 0.79 22.45 -25.65
N GLN A 79 -0.15 22.87 -24.79
CA GLN A 79 0.04 24.02 -23.90
C GLN A 79 0.90 23.68 -22.68
N ASP A 80 0.98 22.40 -22.31
CA ASP A 80 1.76 21.91 -21.17
C ASP A 80 3.17 21.54 -21.66
N SER A 81 4.17 22.39 -21.36
CA SER A 81 5.54 22.15 -21.79
C SER A 81 6.16 20.87 -21.22
N ALA A 82 5.59 20.29 -20.16
CA ALA A 82 6.06 19.03 -19.60
C ALA A 82 5.87 17.85 -20.58
N ILE A 83 4.99 17.99 -21.57
CA ILE A 83 4.68 16.95 -22.55
C ILE A 83 5.83 16.60 -23.48
N VAL A 84 6.81 17.50 -23.62
CA VAL A 84 8.05 17.27 -24.37
C VAL A 84 9.27 17.13 -23.47
N SER A 85 9.06 17.04 -22.16
CA SER A 85 10.15 16.85 -21.20
C SER A 85 10.85 15.52 -21.46
N GLY A 86 12.18 15.58 -21.57
CA GLY A 86 13.01 14.40 -21.88
C GLY A 86 13.16 14.11 -23.38
N ALA A 87 12.42 14.78 -24.27
CA ALA A 87 12.61 14.60 -25.71
C ALA A 87 14.06 14.90 -26.14
N LYS A 88 14.60 14.06 -27.03
CA LYS A 88 15.99 14.20 -27.51
C LYS A 88 16.19 15.53 -28.26
N ASP A 89 17.43 15.99 -28.30
CA ASP A 89 17.82 17.13 -29.13
C ASP A 89 17.48 16.84 -30.61
N GLY A 90 16.70 17.73 -31.24
CA GLY A 90 16.22 17.56 -32.61
C GLY A 90 15.04 16.60 -32.79
N ALA A 91 14.39 16.16 -31.69
CA ALA A 91 13.21 15.29 -31.74
C ALA A 91 12.05 15.89 -32.57
N GLY A 92 11.30 15.03 -33.24
CA GLY A 92 10.15 15.42 -34.07
C GLY A 92 8.86 15.48 -33.27
N ILE A 93 8.20 16.64 -33.28
CA ILE A 93 6.92 16.84 -32.59
C ILE A 93 5.82 16.96 -33.64
N LEU A 94 4.80 16.11 -33.57
CA LEU A 94 3.62 16.18 -34.44
C LEU A 94 2.40 16.54 -33.62
N ILE A 95 1.75 17.66 -33.96
CA ILE A 95 0.56 18.16 -33.25
C ILE A 95 -0.64 18.12 -34.18
N ASN A 96 -1.73 17.48 -33.74
CA ASN A 96 -3.01 17.61 -34.41
C ASN A 96 -3.60 19.00 -34.14
N SER A 97 -3.42 19.92 -35.09
CA SER A 97 -3.87 21.31 -34.99
C SER A 97 -4.06 21.92 -36.38
N PRO A 98 -5.06 22.81 -36.57
CA PRO A 98 -5.12 23.68 -37.73
C PRO A 98 -4.07 24.81 -37.67
N ARG A 99 -3.50 25.09 -36.50
CA ARG A 99 -2.55 26.19 -36.32
C ARG A 99 -1.17 25.81 -36.87
N PRO A 100 -0.39 26.78 -37.36
CA PRO A 100 0.96 26.53 -37.85
C PRO A 100 1.93 26.18 -36.69
N PRO A 101 3.06 25.50 -36.96
CA PRO A 101 4.03 25.09 -35.92
C PRO A 101 4.52 26.23 -35.02
N GLN A 102 4.62 27.45 -35.55
CA GLN A 102 5.06 28.64 -34.81
C GLN A 102 4.12 29.04 -33.67
N SER A 103 2.88 28.55 -33.67
CA SER A 103 1.89 28.80 -32.61
C SER A 103 2.16 27.98 -31.34
N PHE A 104 3.17 27.09 -31.34
CA PHE A 104 3.49 26.20 -30.23
C PHE A 104 4.94 26.42 -29.77
N PRO A 105 5.21 27.38 -28.86
CA PRO A 105 6.55 27.69 -28.39
C PRO A 105 7.04 26.68 -27.33
N LEU A 106 7.18 25.41 -27.73
CA LEU A 106 7.67 24.35 -26.86
C LEU A 106 9.18 24.54 -26.55
N PRO A 107 9.65 24.23 -25.33
CA PRO A 107 11.04 24.41 -24.95
C PRO A 107 11.96 23.40 -25.63
N GLY A 108 13.20 23.80 -25.91
CA GLY A 108 14.24 22.94 -26.49
C GLY A 108 14.39 23.10 -28.00
N ASN A 109 15.37 22.39 -28.57
CA ASN A 109 15.63 22.36 -30.00
C ASN A 109 14.83 21.23 -30.64
N LEU A 110 13.57 21.52 -30.98
CA LEU A 110 12.58 20.55 -31.45
C LEU A 110 12.14 20.86 -32.88
N LYS A 111 11.79 19.82 -33.65
CA LYS A 111 11.23 19.94 -35.01
C LYS A 111 9.71 19.82 -34.94
N ILE A 112 9.02 20.97 -34.89
CA ILE A 112 7.56 21.01 -34.72
C ILE A 112 6.85 20.94 -36.06
N HIS A 113 5.89 20.02 -36.16
CA HIS A 113 5.02 19.79 -37.31
C HIS A 113 3.57 19.83 -36.86
N THR A 114 2.67 20.37 -37.69
CA THR A 114 1.23 20.41 -37.40
C THR A 114 0.44 19.82 -38.56
N ILE A 115 -0.66 19.14 -38.23
CA ILE A 115 -1.60 18.63 -39.22
C ILE A 115 -3.03 18.72 -38.70
N ASN A 116 -3.97 19.14 -39.54
CA ASN A 116 -5.39 19.15 -39.19
C ASN A 116 -6.03 17.78 -39.44
N ALA A 117 -5.72 16.79 -38.59
CA ALA A 117 -6.26 15.44 -38.73
C ALA A 117 -7.79 15.40 -38.51
N ASN A 118 -8.35 16.36 -37.77
CA ASN A 118 -9.80 16.50 -37.58
C ASN A 118 -10.52 16.78 -38.91
N LEU A 119 -10.03 17.76 -39.68
CA LEU A 119 -10.59 18.11 -40.98
C LEU A 119 -10.45 16.97 -41.98
N ILE A 120 -9.26 16.37 -42.08
CA ILE A 120 -9.01 15.25 -43.00
C ILE A 120 -9.92 14.06 -42.68
N ALA A 121 -10.12 13.75 -41.39
CA ALA A 121 -11.04 12.68 -40.97
C ALA A 121 -12.49 13.00 -41.35
N ALA A 122 -12.93 14.25 -41.15
CA ALA A 122 -14.28 14.69 -41.49
C ALA A 122 -14.54 14.64 -43.00
N GLU A 123 -13.63 15.14 -43.83
CA GLU A 123 -13.73 15.14 -45.30
C GLU A 123 -13.77 13.72 -45.88
N ASN A 124 -13.10 12.76 -45.23
CA ASN A 124 -13.12 11.36 -45.61
C ASN A 124 -14.24 10.53 -44.95
N GLY A 125 -15.13 11.18 -44.18
CA GLY A 125 -16.29 10.55 -43.55
C GLY A 125 -15.92 9.55 -42.46
N VAL A 126 -14.80 9.77 -41.78
CA VAL A 126 -14.30 9.01 -40.62
C VAL A 126 -14.86 9.67 -39.35
N LEU A 127 -16.15 9.44 -39.12
CA LEU A 127 -16.94 10.08 -38.06
C LEU A 127 -17.57 9.03 -37.12
N LEU A 128 -17.72 9.39 -35.85
CA LEU A 128 -18.57 8.68 -34.91
C LEU A 128 -20.06 8.85 -35.27
N PRO A 129 -20.97 8.01 -34.74
CA PRO A 129 -22.41 8.22 -34.87
C PRO A 129 -22.89 9.60 -34.37
N SER A 130 -22.13 10.22 -33.46
CA SER A 130 -22.36 11.59 -32.98
C SER A 130 -21.95 12.70 -33.96
N GLY A 131 -21.36 12.36 -35.10
CA GLY A 131 -20.82 13.31 -36.09
C GLY A 131 -19.40 13.81 -35.79
N LEU A 132 -18.78 13.38 -34.68
CA LEU A 132 -17.42 13.78 -34.30
C LEU A 132 -16.35 13.05 -35.12
N PRO A 133 -15.28 13.74 -35.59
CA PRO A 133 -14.20 13.10 -36.33
C PRO A 133 -13.38 12.15 -35.45
N VAL A 134 -13.00 11.02 -36.02
CA VAL A 134 -12.12 10.02 -35.38
C VAL A 134 -10.72 10.17 -35.96
N VAL A 135 -9.81 10.72 -35.15
CA VAL A 135 -8.48 11.18 -35.62
C VAL A 135 -7.39 10.12 -35.54
N ASN A 136 -7.60 9.04 -34.80
CA ASN A 136 -6.55 8.07 -34.45
C ASN A 136 -5.88 7.41 -35.66
N THR A 137 -6.63 7.09 -36.72
CA THR A 137 -6.08 6.49 -37.94
C THR A 137 -5.50 7.53 -38.89
N THR A 138 -6.16 8.67 -39.01
CA THR A 138 -5.72 9.79 -39.84
C THR A 138 -4.34 10.28 -39.43
N ILE A 139 -4.09 10.45 -38.12
CA ILE A 139 -2.79 10.91 -37.63
C ILE A 139 -1.67 9.88 -37.85
N MET A 140 -1.97 8.57 -37.91
CA MET A 140 -0.96 7.55 -38.20
C MET A 140 -0.30 7.76 -39.56
N GLY A 141 -1.05 8.25 -40.54
CA GLY A 141 -0.51 8.59 -41.85
C GLY A 141 0.55 9.69 -41.78
N ALA A 142 0.30 10.72 -40.98
CA ALA A 142 1.29 11.76 -40.69
C ALA A 142 2.50 11.20 -39.93
N VAL A 143 2.30 10.31 -38.94
CA VAL A 143 3.41 9.63 -38.26
C VAL A 143 4.27 8.84 -39.26
N ALA A 144 3.67 8.10 -40.20
CA ALA A 144 4.39 7.37 -41.23
C ALA A 144 5.17 8.29 -42.20
N ALA A 145 4.75 9.54 -42.38
CA ALA A 145 5.51 10.52 -43.16
C ALA A 145 6.80 10.97 -42.45
N LEU A 146 6.78 11.02 -41.11
CA LEU A 146 7.89 11.43 -40.24
C LEU A 146 8.84 10.29 -39.89
N VAL A 147 8.30 9.09 -39.63
CA VAL A 147 9.05 7.95 -39.08
C VAL A 147 9.39 6.98 -40.21
N PRO A 148 10.67 6.88 -40.64
CA PRO A 148 11.05 6.08 -41.81
C PRO A 148 10.76 4.58 -41.68
N ALA A 149 10.69 4.07 -40.46
CA ALA A 149 10.42 2.65 -40.17
C ALA A 149 8.96 2.24 -40.37
N ILE A 150 8.07 3.17 -40.72
CA ILE A 150 6.63 2.92 -40.88
C ILE A 150 6.26 3.17 -42.34
N GLY A 151 6.06 2.09 -43.09
CA GLY A 151 5.64 2.15 -44.49
C GLY A 151 4.13 2.41 -44.63
N LEU A 152 3.75 3.10 -45.71
CA LEU A 152 2.36 3.50 -45.95
C LEU A 152 1.47 2.32 -46.37
N GLU A 153 2.03 1.36 -47.10
CA GLU A 153 1.31 0.15 -47.52
C GLU A 153 1.08 -0.79 -46.33
N GLU A 154 2.12 -1.00 -45.51
CA GLU A 154 2.06 -1.78 -44.28
C GLU A 154 1.09 -1.17 -43.26
N LEU A 155 1.03 0.16 -43.17
CA LEU A 155 0.04 0.87 -42.35
C LEU A 155 -1.39 0.64 -42.88
N ALA A 156 -1.59 0.66 -44.20
CA ALA A 156 -2.91 0.37 -44.77
C ALA A 156 -3.35 -1.06 -44.47
N ASP A 157 -2.44 -2.03 -44.54
CA ASP A 157 -2.68 -3.42 -44.18
C ASP A 157 -3.00 -3.59 -42.69
N ALA A 158 -2.25 -2.92 -41.81
CA ALA A 158 -2.51 -2.91 -40.37
C ALA A 158 -3.91 -2.35 -40.04
N ILE A 159 -4.34 -1.26 -40.69
CA ILE A 159 -5.69 -0.70 -40.52
C ILE A 159 -6.76 -1.70 -40.98
N ARG A 160 -6.51 -2.40 -42.10
CA ARG A 160 -7.46 -3.38 -42.68
C ARG A 160 -7.65 -4.60 -41.78
N GLU A 161 -6.59 -5.07 -41.15
CA GLU A 161 -6.60 -6.24 -40.26
C GLU A 161 -6.94 -5.88 -38.80
N GLY A 162 -6.75 -4.63 -38.40
CA GLY A 162 -6.81 -4.14 -37.02
C GLY A 162 -8.21 -3.98 -36.41
N GLY A 163 -9.27 -4.44 -37.07
CA GLY A 163 -10.65 -4.34 -36.58
C GLY A 163 -11.21 -2.91 -36.57
N ILE A 164 -10.65 -2.01 -37.38
CA ILE A 164 -11.11 -0.63 -37.48
C ILE A 164 -12.42 -0.53 -38.28
N PRO A 165 -13.44 0.20 -37.80
CA PRO A 165 -14.67 0.42 -38.55
C PRO A 165 -14.43 1.19 -39.85
N SER A 166 -15.02 0.75 -40.97
CA SER A 166 -14.83 1.38 -42.30
C SER A 166 -13.35 1.55 -42.68
N PRO A 167 -12.57 0.45 -42.76
CA PRO A 167 -11.11 0.52 -42.89
C PRO A 167 -10.67 1.31 -44.13
N GLU A 168 -11.36 1.18 -45.27
CA GLU A 168 -11.01 1.91 -46.50
C GLU A 168 -11.14 3.43 -46.37
N LYS A 169 -12.11 3.94 -45.58
CA LYS A 169 -12.22 5.38 -45.30
C LYS A 169 -11.05 5.87 -44.44
N ASN A 170 -10.68 5.06 -43.45
CA ASN A 170 -9.57 5.35 -42.54
C ASN A 170 -8.22 5.30 -43.29
N ILE A 171 -8.03 4.34 -44.19
CA ILE A 171 -6.85 4.23 -45.05
C ILE A 171 -6.73 5.46 -45.94
N LYS A 172 -7.82 5.87 -46.59
CA LYS A 172 -7.82 7.07 -47.43
C LYS A 172 -7.46 8.33 -46.63
N ALA A 173 -8.03 8.50 -45.44
CA ALA A 173 -7.71 9.62 -44.55
C ALA A 173 -6.23 9.61 -44.10
N ALA A 174 -5.69 8.43 -43.76
CA ALA A 174 -4.27 8.27 -43.41
C ALA A 174 -3.35 8.58 -44.60
N GLN A 175 -3.67 8.11 -45.81
CA GLN A 175 -2.89 8.42 -47.02
C GLN A 175 -2.88 9.92 -47.31
N GLU A 176 -4.02 10.59 -47.17
CA GLU A 176 -4.10 12.03 -47.35
C GLU A 176 -3.23 12.78 -46.33
N ALA A 177 -3.30 12.38 -45.05
CA ALA A 177 -2.46 12.94 -44.00
C ALA A 177 -0.96 12.71 -44.25
N TYR A 178 -0.59 11.51 -44.72
CA TYR A 178 0.78 11.19 -45.13
C TYR A 178 1.28 12.14 -46.21
N HIS A 179 0.52 12.28 -47.31
CA HIS A 179 0.93 13.10 -48.45
C HIS A 179 0.98 14.60 -48.09
N LYS A 180 0.01 15.10 -47.32
CA LYS A 180 -0.01 16.49 -46.83
C LYS A 180 1.24 16.80 -46.00
N LEU A 181 1.60 15.94 -45.04
CA LEU A 181 2.79 16.17 -44.23
C LEU A 181 4.09 15.97 -45.02
N LYS A 182 4.17 14.98 -45.93
CA LYS A 182 5.33 14.78 -46.81
C LYS A 182 5.60 16.01 -47.70
N ALA A 183 4.54 16.67 -48.19
CA ALA A 183 4.63 17.90 -48.96
C ALA A 183 5.19 19.06 -48.10
N GLN A 184 4.71 19.20 -46.85
CA GLN A 184 5.24 20.19 -45.91
C GLN A 184 6.72 19.97 -45.59
N LEU A 185 7.12 18.71 -45.34
CA LEU A 185 8.52 18.33 -45.07
C LEU A 185 9.46 18.60 -46.25
N SER A 186 8.95 18.54 -47.49
CA SER A 186 9.72 18.83 -48.70
C SER A 186 9.68 20.30 -49.13
N GLY A 187 8.98 21.16 -48.39
CA GLY A 187 8.85 22.59 -48.70
C GLY A 187 7.99 22.89 -49.93
N THR A 188 7.21 21.91 -50.42
CA THR A 188 6.37 22.06 -51.62
C THR A 188 5.00 22.70 -51.34
N THR A 189 4.62 22.82 -50.06
CA THR A 189 3.44 23.56 -49.60
C THR A 189 3.77 24.33 -48.31
N THR A 190 3.23 25.55 -48.16
CA THR A 190 3.16 26.24 -46.86
C THR A 190 1.91 25.77 -46.12
N ALA A 191 1.97 25.69 -44.78
CA ALA A 191 0.80 25.42 -43.94
C ALA A 191 -0.38 26.29 -44.39
N GLU A 192 -1.56 25.68 -44.52
CA GLU A 192 -2.77 26.38 -44.98
C GLU A 192 -3.06 27.59 -44.05
N PRO A 193 -3.55 28.72 -44.60
CA PRO A 193 -4.03 29.83 -43.77
C PRO A 193 -5.16 29.35 -42.87
N GLU A 194 -5.30 29.99 -41.70
CA GLU A 194 -6.32 29.72 -40.66
C GLU A 194 -7.61 29.15 -41.26
N ALA A 195 -7.80 27.84 -41.13
CA ALA A 195 -9.06 27.20 -41.49
C ALA A 195 -10.14 27.73 -40.54
N GLU A 196 -11.34 28.01 -41.07
CA GLU A 196 -12.53 28.30 -40.26
C GLU A 196 -12.61 27.32 -39.09
N GLU A 197 -12.78 27.84 -37.87
CA GLU A 197 -12.95 27.05 -36.66
C GLU A 197 -13.98 25.96 -36.93
N ALA A 198 -13.55 24.70 -36.85
CA ALA A 198 -14.48 23.59 -36.85
C ALA A 198 -15.49 23.85 -35.72
N PRO A 199 -16.81 23.68 -35.98
CA PRO A 199 -17.82 24.04 -35.01
C PRO A 199 -17.53 23.36 -33.67
N GLU A 200 -17.48 24.16 -32.61
CA GLU A 200 -17.27 23.68 -31.25
C GLU A 200 -18.45 22.79 -30.86
N VAL A 201 -18.25 21.48 -30.90
CA VAL A 201 -19.29 20.51 -30.55
C VAL A 201 -19.35 20.41 -29.03
N VAL A 202 -20.24 21.18 -28.43
CA VAL A 202 -20.57 21.09 -27.00
C VAL A 202 -21.36 19.82 -26.77
N ALA A 203 -20.76 18.82 -26.12
CA ALA A 203 -21.45 17.59 -25.75
C ALA A 203 -22.57 17.90 -24.72
N GLU A 204 -23.84 17.70 -25.09
CA GLU A 204 -25.01 17.97 -24.22
C GLU A 204 -25.04 17.13 -22.92
N ARG A 205 -24.22 16.09 -22.81
CA ARG A 205 -24.08 15.26 -21.60
C ARG A 205 -22.62 15.02 -21.27
N TYR A 206 -22.12 15.77 -20.31
CA TYR A 206 -20.86 15.47 -19.65
C TYR A 206 -21.01 14.18 -18.79
N PRO A 207 -19.97 13.34 -18.71
CA PRO A 207 -19.89 12.32 -17.68
C PRO A 207 -20.11 12.98 -16.31
N SER A 208 -21.09 12.52 -15.53
CA SER A 208 -21.22 12.94 -14.14
C SER A 208 -20.24 12.11 -13.31
N TYR A 209 -19.31 12.79 -12.65
CA TYR A 209 -18.45 12.15 -11.67
C TYR A 209 -19.33 11.69 -10.50
N ARG A 210 -19.38 10.38 -10.28
CA ARG A 210 -19.97 9.81 -9.07
C ARG A 210 -18.83 9.42 -8.15
N SER A 211 -18.62 10.21 -7.09
CA SER A 211 -17.74 9.82 -6.01
C SER A 211 -18.31 8.55 -5.37
N LYS A 212 -17.58 7.45 -5.51
CA LYS A 212 -17.87 6.19 -4.83
C LYS A 212 -16.65 5.86 -3.98
N MET A 213 -16.88 5.41 -2.75
CA MET A 213 -15.80 4.92 -1.90
C MET A 213 -15.11 3.73 -2.57
N PRO A 214 -13.79 3.81 -2.82
CA PRO A 214 -13.01 2.67 -3.30
C PRO A 214 -13.05 1.52 -2.27
N PRO A 215 -13.03 0.25 -2.73
CA PRO A 215 -13.07 -0.90 -1.82
C PRO A 215 -11.86 -0.94 -0.87
N CYS A 216 -10.69 -0.49 -1.31
CA CYS A 216 -9.50 -0.39 -0.46
C CYS A 216 -9.72 0.53 0.75
N GLU A 217 -10.35 1.69 0.55
CA GLU A 217 -10.65 2.64 1.63
C GLU A 217 -11.77 2.12 2.53
N ALA A 218 -12.79 1.47 1.95
CA ALA A 218 -13.89 0.86 2.71
C ALA A 218 -13.42 -0.28 3.63
N ASN A 219 -12.36 -0.99 3.23
CA ASN A 219 -11.80 -2.10 3.99
C ASN A 219 -10.66 -1.70 4.92
N CYS A 220 -10.13 -0.48 4.80
CA CYS A 220 -9.11 0.01 5.72
C CYS A 220 -9.75 0.28 7.08
N PRO A 221 -9.30 -0.37 8.18
CA PRO A 221 -9.87 -0.13 9.51
C PRO A 221 -9.73 1.33 9.97
N ALA A 222 -8.65 2.00 9.55
CA ALA A 222 -8.43 3.42 9.80
C ALA A 222 -9.14 4.34 8.80
N GLY A 223 -9.76 3.81 7.75
CA GLY A 223 -10.43 4.61 6.72
C GLY A 223 -9.48 5.44 5.85
N GLU A 224 -8.23 5.00 5.70
CA GLU A 224 -7.22 5.79 4.98
C GLU A 224 -7.61 6.07 3.52
N PRO A 225 -7.24 7.27 2.99
CA PRO A 225 -7.55 7.70 1.63
C PRO A 225 -6.62 7.10 0.56
N ILE A 226 -6.52 5.76 0.54
CA ILE A 226 -5.55 4.95 -0.23
C ILE A 226 -5.53 5.30 -1.72
N HIS A 227 -6.69 5.55 -2.34
CA HIS A 227 -6.73 5.87 -3.76
C HIS A 227 -5.99 7.17 -4.07
N THR A 228 -6.25 8.23 -3.30
CA THR A 228 -5.58 9.52 -3.48
C THR A 228 -4.10 9.47 -3.10
N THR A 229 -3.75 8.77 -2.03
CA THR A 229 -2.35 8.52 -1.63
C THR A 229 -1.58 7.82 -2.74
N THR A 230 -2.18 6.81 -3.39
CA THR A 230 -1.55 6.09 -4.51
C THR A 230 -1.21 7.01 -5.67
N LEU A 231 -2.12 7.93 -6.03
CA LEU A 231 -1.88 8.90 -7.10
C LEU A 231 -0.77 9.90 -6.74
N MET A 232 -0.75 10.39 -5.49
CA MET A 232 0.30 11.31 -5.02
C MET A 232 1.68 10.64 -5.03
N VAL A 233 1.79 9.40 -4.56
CA VAL A 233 3.04 8.63 -4.61
C VAL A 233 3.46 8.37 -6.06
N GLN A 234 2.53 8.05 -6.96
CA GLN A 234 2.80 7.87 -8.38
C GLN A 234 3.39 9.12 -9.04
N ASP A 235 2.94 10.31 -8.61
CA ASP A 235 3.43 11.61 -9.07
C ASP A 235 4.71 12.08 -8.35
N GLY A 236 5.25 11.29 -7.41
CA GLY A 236 6.43 11.64 -6.60
C GLY A 236 6.14 12.70 -5.51
N ARG A 237 4.87 12.94 -5.19
CA ARG A 237 4.41 13.90 -4.17
C ARG A 237 4.32 13.21 -2.81
N PHE A 238 5.46 12.74 -2.30
CA PHE A 238 5.52 11.93 -1.09
C PHE A 238 5.08 12.69 0.18
N GLU A 239 5.43 13.98 0.30
CA GLU A 239 5.02 14.81 1.44
C GLU A 239 3.49 14.94 1.51
N GLU A 240 2.84 15.26 0.39
CA GLU A 240 1.38 15.36 0.32
C GLU A 240 0.70 14.01 0.55
N ALA A 241 1.29 12.92 0.03
CA ALA A 241 0.80 11.57 0.29
C ALA A 241 0.83 11.22 1.79
N LEU A 242 1.94 11.54 2.46
CA LEU A 242 2.09 11.29 3.89
C LEU A 242 1.14 12.15 4.73
N GLU A 243 0.97 13.43 4.38
CA GLU A 243 -0.02 14.32 5.02
C GLU A 243 -1.45 13.80 4.84
N ASN A 244 -1.77 13.27 3.66
CA ASN A 244 -3.07 12.70 3.34
C ASN A 244 -3.38 11.45 4.18
N ILE A 245 -2.39 10.56 4.39
CA ILE A 245 -2.55 9.42 5.30
C ILE A 245 -2.73 9.89 6.76
N ARG A 246 -1.92 10.85 7.21
CA ARG A 246 -1.93 11.37 8.60
C ARG A 246 -3.21 12.10 9.00
N ALA A 247 -4.09 12.38 8.05
CA ALA A 247 -5.43 12.86 8.33
C ALA A 247 -6.28 11.81 9.07
N GLU A 248 -6.06 10.52 8.79
CA GLU A 248 -6.86 9.41 9.32
C GLU A 248 -6.03 8.43 10.18
N ASN A 249 -4.74 8.24 9.87
CA ASN A 249 -3.84 7.35 10.61
C ASN A 249 -2.57 8.07 11.06
N PRO A 250 -2.29 8.21 12.37
CA PRO A 250 -1.07 8.84 12.87
C PRO A 250 0.20 7.95 12.78
N PHE A 251 0.08 6.71 12.31
CA PHE A 251 1.16 5.72 12.24
C PHE A 251 1.47 5.15 10.84
N PRO A 252 1.56 5.95 9.76
CA PRO A 252 1.85 5.45 8.42
C PRO A 252 3.18 4.68 8.29
N GLY A 253 4.19 5.06 9.07
CA GLY A 253 5.51 4.42 9.07
C GLY A 253 5.49 3.03 9.70
N ILE A 254 4.77 2.87 10.81
CA ILE A 254 4.52 1.57 11.44
C ILE A 254 3.55 0.73 10.58
N CYS A 255 2.38 1.25 10.23
CA CYS A 255 1.37 0.52 9.46
C CYS A 255 1.90 0.09 8.08
N GLY A 256 2.65 0.95 7.38
CA GLY A 256 3.37 0.61 6.15
C GLY A 256 4.39 -0.54 6.27
N ARG A 257 4.67 -1.05 7.48
CA ARG A 257 5.59 -2.18 7.71
C ARG A 257 4.92 -3.41 8.31
N VAL A 258 3.90 -3.23 9.15
CA VAL A 258 3.36 -4.34 9.98
C VAL A 258 1.86 -4.55 9.82
N CYS A 259 1.17 -3.71 9.04
CA CYS A 259 -0.25 -3.89 8.73
C CYS A 259 -0.47 -5.19 7.95
N PHE A 260 -1.64 -5.78 8.13
CA PHE A 260 -2.10 -6.97 7.41
C PHE A 260 -2.84 -6.65 6.11
N HIS A 261 -2.82 -5.37 5.72
CA HIS A 261 -3.24 -4.84 4.42
C HIS A 261 -4.55 -5.44 3.85
N PRO A 262 -5.65 -5.44 4.62
CA PRO A 262 -6.95 -5.96 4.15
C PRO A 262 -7.49 -5.18 2.94
N CYS A 263 -7.02 -3.95 2.75
CA CYS A 263 -7.32 -3.10 1.62
C CYS A 263 -6.87 -3.70 0.27
N GLU A 264 -5.89 -4.61 0.27
CA GLU A 264 -5.37 -5.25 -0.95
C GLU A 264 -6.24 -6.45 -1.38
N ALA A 265 -6.91 -7.11 -0.43
CA ALA A 265 -7.71 -8.30 -0.68
C ALA A 265 -8.94 -8.04 -1.59
N ASP A 266 -9.64 -6.93 -1.39
CA ASP A 266 -10.79 -6.54 -2.23
C ASP A 266 -10.43 -5.44 -3.25
N CYS A 267 -9.15 -5.31 -3.58
CA CYS A 267 -8.73 -4.35 -4.60
C CYS A 267 -9.40 -4.67 -5.95
N ASN A 268 -9.98 -3.67 -6.62
CA ASN A 268 -10.58 -3.86 -7.96
C ASN A 268 -9.60 -4.44 -8.99
N ARG A 269 -8.28 -4.31 -8.75
CA ARG A 269 -7.22 -4.81 -9.63
C ARG A 269 -7.12 -6.35 -9.61
N ASN A 270 -7.58 -7.00 -8.54
CA ASN A 270 -7.64 -8.47 -8.43
C ASN A 270 -8.47 -9.13 -9.55
N GLU A 271 -9.37 -8.39 -10.23
CA GLU A 271 -10.10 -8.89 -11.40
C GLU A 271 -9.21 -9.07 -12.65
N PHE A 272 -8.00 -8.51 -12.64
CA PHE A 272 -7.06 -8.53 -13.77
C PHE A 272 -5.80 -9.33 -13.46
N ASP A 273 -5.11 -8.98 -12.37
CA ASP A 273 -3.90 -9.66 -11.90
C ASP A 273 -3.90 -9.80 -10.37
N GLU A 274 -3.42 -8.79 -9.65
CA GLU A 274 -3.27 -8.80 -8.19
C GLU A 274 -3.55 -7.42 -7.57
N GLY A 275 -3.71 -7.39 -6.26
CA GLY A 275 -3.94 -6.19 -5.49
C GLY A 275 -2.77 -5.24 -5.65
N ILE A 276 -3.05 -3.94 -5.69
CA ILE A 276 -1.97 -2.96 -5.60
C ILE A 276 -1.34 -3.10 -4.21
N ALA A 277 -0.02 -3.12 -4.13
CA ALA A 277 0.76 -3.15 -2.88
C ALA A 277 0.59 -1.83 -2.09
N ALA A 278 -0.61 -1.58 -1.58
CA ALA A 278 -1.00 -0.42 -0.80
C ALA A 278 -0.10 -0.25 0.43
N ASN A 279 0.28 -1.35 1.08
CA ASN A 279 1.20 -1.31 2.23
C ASN A 279 2.58 -0.76 1.84
N ALA A 280 3.13 -1.22 0.71
CA ALA A 280 4.41 -0.73 0.20
C ALA A 280 4.32 0.75 -0.25
N ILE A 281 3.17 1.18 -0.76
CA ILE A 281 2.91 2.58 -1.12
C ILE A 281 2.85 3.47 0.12
N GLU A 282 2.17 3.03 1.18
CA GLU A 282 2.11 3.71 2.48
C GLU A 282 3.52 3.85 3.08
N ARG A 283 4.30 2.76 3.05
CA ARG A 283 5.71 2.79 3.44
C ARG A 283 6.53 3.77 2.61
N ALA A 284 6.35 3.78 1.29
CA ALA A 284 7.06 4.68 0.40
C ALA A 284 6.72 6.15 0.70
N ALA A 285 5.45 6.46 0.98
CA ALA A 285 5.04 7.80 1.42
C ALA A 285 5.81 8.23 2.68
N PHE A 286 5.94 7.34 3.67
CA PHE A 286 6.69 7.63 4.90
C PHE A 286 8.21 7.74 4.70
N ASP A 287 8.80 6.82 3.93
CA ASP A 287 10.26 6.69 3.77
C ASP A 287 10.84 7.78 2.85
N PHE A 288 10.10 8.21 1.82
CA PHE A 288 10.58 9.20 0.86
C PHE A 288 10.15 10.64 1.16
N ALA A 289 9.16 10.86 2.05
CA ALA A 289 8.79 12.21 2.46
C ALA A 289 9.88 12.88 3.29
N LEU A 290 10.25 14.10 2.89
CA LEU A 290 11.25 14.90 3.61
C LEU A 290 10.61 15.56 4.83
N ALA A 291 11.10 15.19 6.02
CA ALA A 291 10.50 15.61 7.29
C ALA A 291 10.44 17.13 7.49
N ASP A 292 11.39 17.88 6.94
CA ASP A 292 11.47 19.35 7.00
C ASP A 292 10.49 20.06 6.04
N LYS A 293 9.88 19.32 5.11
CA LYS A 293 8.88 19.82 4.17
C LYS A 293 7.44 19.49 4.56
N LEU A 294 7.24 18.68 5.61
CA LEU A 294 5.92 18.30 6.09
C LEU A 294 5.25 19.46 6.83
N ASN A 295 4.00 19.71 6.48
CA ASN A 295 3.14 20.61 7.24
C ASN A 295 2.80 19.98 8.60
N GLN A 296 2.85 20.80 9.65
CA GLN A 296 2.34 20.40 10.96
C GLN A 296 0.81 20.40 10.94
N PRO A 297 0.15 19.44 11.60
CA PRO A 297 -1.30 19.43 11.73
C PRO A 297 -1.83 20.75 12.35
N THR A 298 -3.00 21.19 11.89
CA THR A 298 -3.64 22.39 12.45
C THR A 298 -4.35 22.04 13.75
N LEU A 299 -3.90 22.64 14.86
CA LEU A 299 -4.54 22.53 16.16
C LEU A 299 -5.75 23.46 16.27
N ARG A 300 -6.85 22.99 16.86
CA ARG A 300 -7.96 23.84 17.28
C ARG A 300 -7.61 24.66 18.52
N ASP A 301 -8.43 25.68 18.79
CA ASP A 301 -8.32 26.48 20.01
C ASP A 301 -8.36 25.60 21.27
N LYS A 302 -7.60 26.00 22.28
CA LYS A 302 -7.53 25.27 23.56
C LYS A 302 -8.93 25.13 24.17
N SER A 303 -9.36 23.89 24.34
CA SER A 303 -10.64 23.52 24.95
C SER A 303 -10.68 23.76 26.47
N GLY A 304 -9.52 23.87 27.12
CA GLY A 304 -9.40 23.91 28.59
C GLY A 304 -9.71 22.58 29.28
N LYS A 305 -9.84 21.48 28.52
CA LYS A 305 -10.12 20.13 29.03
C LYS A 305 -8.86 19.29 29.11
N ARG A 306 -8.73 18.54 30.20
CA ARG A 306 -7.59 17.66 30.46
C ARG A 306 -8.00 16.19 30.33
N VAL A 307 -7.24 15.41 29.57
CA VAL A 307 -7.51 13.98 29.34
C VAL A 307 -6.29 13.16 29.72
N ALA A 308 -6.52 12.11 30.52
CA ALA A 308 -5.52 11.10 30.83
C ALA A 308 -5.64 9.91 29.89
N ILE A 309 -4.51 9.40 29.42
CA ILE A 309 -4.44 8.19 28.60
C ILE A 309 -3.54 7.19 29.31
N ILE A 310 -4.02 5.96 29.51
CA ILE A 310 -3.28 4.92 30.21
C ILE A 310 -2.77 3.91 29.18
N GLY A 311 -1.47 3.95 28.88
CA GLY A 311 -0.81 3.16 27.85
C GLY A 311 -0.46 3.99 26.61
N SER A 312 0.79 3.86 26.15
CA SER A 312 1.34 4.58 24.99
C SER A 312 1.46 3.72 23.72
N GLY A 313 0.69 2.63 23.65
CA GLY A 313 0.56 1.85 22.42
C GLY A 313 -0.24 2.59 21.32
N PRO A 314 -0.41 1.98 20.14
CA PRO A 314 -1.11 2.59 19.00
C PRO A 314 -2.47 3.20 19.36
N ALA A 315 -3.33 2.47 20.06
CA ALA A 315 -4.65 2.97 20.47
C ALA A 315 -4.55 4.23 21.36
N GLY A 316 -3.66 4.22 22.35
CA GLY A 316 -3.49 5.35 23.27
C GLY A 316 -2.92 6.57 22.57
N MET A 317 -1.89 6.38 21.74
CA MET A 317 -1.24 7.47 21.04
C MET A 317 -2.06 8.01 19.86
N SER A 318 -2.88 7.18 19.21
CA SER A 318 -3.87 7.63 18.22
C SER A 318 -4.96 8.49 18.88
N CYS A 319 -5.49 8.05 20.02
CA CYS A 319 -6.41 8.85 20.83
C CYS A 319 -5.75 10.19 21.24
N ALA A 320 -4.50 10.15 21.69
CA ALA A 320 -3.73 11.34 22.08
C ALA A 320 -3.58 12.33 20.91
N TYR A 321 -3.22 11.83 19.73
CA TYR A 321 -3.07 12.61 18.51
C TYR A 321 -4.35 13.37 18.17
N PHE A 322 -5.47 12.67 17.99
CA PHE A 322 -6.73 13.30 17.60
C PHE A 322 -7.29 14.25 18.67
N LEU A 323 -7.15 13.92 19.96
CA LEU A 323 -7.57 14.83 21.03
C LEU A 323 -6.70 16.09 21.12
N ALA A 324 -5.38 15.97 20.85
CA ALA A 324 -4.50 17.13 20.77
C ALA A 324 -4.91 18.06 19.61
N LEU A 325 -5.25 17.50 18.43
CA LEU A 325 -5.78 18.29 17.30
C LEU A 325 -7.07 19.04 17.66
N LEU A 326 -7.89 18.47 18.56
CA LEU A 326 -9.11 19.10 19.07
C LEU A 326 -8.87 20.14 20.18
N GLY A 327 -7.61 20.40 20.55
CA GLY A 327 -7.22 21.42 21.53
C GLY A 327 -7.34 20.96 22.99
N HIS A 328 -7.33 19.66 23.25
CA HIS A 328 -7.30 19.10 24.61
C HIS A 328 -5.87 19.01 25.15
N GLU A 329 -5.73 19.12 26.48
CA GLU A 329 -4.46 18.90 27.18
C GLU A 329 -4.34 17.43 27.56
N ILE A 330 -3.31 16.75 27.09
CA ILE A 330 -3.18 15.29 27.17
C ILE A 330 -1.98 14.90 28.03
N THR A 331 -2.21 13.99 28.99
CA THR A 331 -1.15 13.28 29.70
C THR A 331 -1.27 11.78 29.45
N VAL A 332 -0.22 11.16 28.92
CA VAL A 332 -0.12 9.71 28.72
C VAL A 332 0.70 9.10 29.85
N PHE A 333 0.18 8.07 30.50
CA PHE A 333 0.85 7.30 31.54
C PHE A 333 1.29 5.95 30.96
N GLU A 334 2.59 5.69 30.92
CA GLU A 334 3.18 4.49 30.34
C GLU A 334 3.97 3.71 31.40
N ALA A 335 3.68 2.42 31.55
CA ALA A 335 4.34 1.57 32.54
C ALA A 335 5.78 1.19 32.12
N SER A 336 6.05 1.09 30.82
CA SER A 336 7.37 0.85 30.23
C SER A 336 8.30 2.06 30.41
N PRO A 337 9.64 1.85 30.45
CA PRO A 337 10.60 2.96 30.39
C PRO A 337 10.59 3.71 29.05
N VAL A 338 10.03 3.12 27.99
CA VAL A 338 9.96 3.71 26.64
C VAL A 338 8.52 3.68 26.11
N PRO A 339 8.07 4.71 25.38
CA PRO A 339 6.74 4.75 24.79
C PRO A 339 6.64 3.90 23.51
N GLY A 340 5.40 3.68 23.03
CA GLY A 340 5.13 3.05 21.74
C GLY A 340 4.53 1.65 21.82
N GLY A 341 4.35 1.08 23.01
CA GLY A 341 3.68 -0.21 23.21
C GLY A 341 4.27 -1.36 22.39
N ILE A 342 3.41 -2.28 21.91
CA ILE A 342 3.83 -3.47 21.14
C ILE A 342 4.72 -3.14 19.92
N PRO A 343 4.47 -2.08 19.11
CA PRO A 343 5.41 -1.66 18.08
C PRO A 343 6.85 -1.45 18.57
N ARG A 344 7.05 -0.91 19.78
CA ARG A 344 8.37 -0.67 20.35
C ARG A 344 8.98 -1.89 21.03
N ILE A 345 8.17 -2.65 21.77
CA ILE A 345 8.66 -3.69 22.68
C ILE A 345 8.30 -5.12 22.27
N GLY A 346 7.43 -5.31 21.27
CA GLY A 346 6.94 -6.63 20.86
C GLY A 346 7.30 -7.00 19.43
N ILE A 347 7.39 -6.04 18.52
CA ILE A 347 7.73 -6.28 17.13
C ILE A 347 9.26 -6.22 16.95
N PRO A 348 9.89 -7.26 16.38
CA PRO A 348 11.35 -7.26 16.20
C PRO A 348 11.86 -6.22 15.19
N GLU A 349 13.10 -5.77 15.39
CA GLU A 349 13.79 -4.75 14.57
C GLU A 349 13.83 -5.08 13.06
N TYR A 350 13.87 -6.38 12.70
CA TYR A 350 13.91 -6.80 11.30
C TYR A 350 12.57 -6.60 10.57
N ARG A 351 11.45 -6.46 11.30
CA ARG A 351 10.13 -6.13 10.73
C ARG A 351 9.86 -4.63 10.85
N LEU A 352 10.11 -4.09 12.04
CA LEU A 352 9.83 -2.71 12.38
C LEU A 352 11.04 -2.08 13.09
N PRO A 353 11.82 -1.25 12.39
CA PRO A 353 12.95 -0.56 12.99
C PRO A 353 12.51 0.36 14.12
N GLY A 354 13.21 0.33 15.26
CA GLY A 354 12.87 1.16 16.42
C GLY A 354 12.88 2.66 16.13
N GLU A 355 13.72 3.11 15.18
CA GLU A 355 13.79 4.50 14.74
C GLU A 355 12.52 5.01 14.07
N VAL A 356 11.76 4.13 13.41
CA VAL A 356 10.48 4.46 12.78
C VAL A 356 9.46 4.76 13.87
N VAL A 357 9.41 3.91 14.90
CA VAL A 357 8.55 4.10 16.07
C VAL A 357 8.90 5.38 16.80
N ASP A 358 10.20 5.65 17.02
CA ASP A 358 10.66 6.88 17.67
C ASP A 358 10.24 8.13 16.86
N ARG A 359 10.38 8.10 15.53
CA ARG A 359 9.98 9.22 14.66
C ARG A 359 8.49 9.55 14.81
N GLU A 360 7.62 8.54 14.73
CA GLU A 360 6.17 8.77 14.79
C GLU A 360 5.70 9.17 16.19
N ILE A 361 6.21 8.53 17.24
CA ILE A 361 5.90 8.92 18.62
C ILE A 361 6.34 10.35 18.89
N ASN A 362 7.55 10.74 18.48
CA ASN A 362 8.05 12.10 18.68
C ASN A 362 7.21 13.13 17.93
N GLN A 363 6.80 12.84 16.69
CA GLN A 363 5.89 13.71 15.93
C GLN A 363 4.55 13.93 16.63
N ILE A 364 4.01 12.90 17.30
CA ILE A 364 2.77 13.06 18.09
C ILE A 364 3.06 13.90 19.34
N VAL A 365 4.16 13.65 20.04
CA VAL A 365 4.57 14.41 21.25
C VAL A 365 4.78 15.90 20.95
N GLU A 366 5.29 16.24 19.77
CA GLU A 366 5.47 17.63 19.30
C GLU A 366 4.16 18.45 19.28
N LEU A 367 2.99 17.80 19.31
CA LEU A 367 1.68 18.47 19.45
C LEU A 367 1.40 18.99 20.88
N GLY A 368 2.36 18.86 21.80
CA GLY A 368 2.26 19.33 23.19
C GLY A 368 1.71 18.28 24.16
N ILE A 369 1.88 16.99 23.84
CA ILE A 369 1.41 15.87 24.67
C ILE A 369 2.48 15.54 25.71
N GLU A 370 2.07 15.43 26.99
CA GLU A 370 2.96 14.98 28.06
C GLU A 370 2.95 13.45 28.16
N ILE A 371 4.13 12.81 28.16
CA ILE A 371 4.24 11.36 28.41
C ILE A 371 5.02 11.13 29.70
N ARG A 372 4.42 10.38 30.63
CA ARG A 372 5.02 9.92 31.88
C ARG A 372 5.32 8.43 31.77
N THR A 373 6.55 8.09 31.38
CA THR A 373 7.04 6.71 31.35
C THR A 373 7.32 6.16 32.75
N SER A 374 7.56 4.86 32.85
CA SER A 374 7.80 4.14 34.11
C SER A 374 6.74 4.41 35.19
N THR A 375 5.50 4.65 34.78
CA THR A 375 4.40 5.02 35.66
C THR A 375 3.23 4.07 35.43
N SER A 376 3.08 3.08 36.30
CA SER A 376 1.98 2.11 36.25
C SER A 376 0.79 2.60 37.07
N VAL A 377 -0.31 2.91 36.40
CA VAL A 377 -1.59 3.21 37.08
C VAL A 377 -2.08 1.96 37.83
N GLY A 378 -2.52 2.15 39.06
CA GLY A 378 -2.87 1.10 40.03
C GLY A 378 -1.75 0.62 40.93
N LYS A 379 -0.49 0.93 40.58
CA LYS A 379 0.69 0.57 41.39
C LYS A 379 1.43 1.81 41.89
N ASP A 380 1.83 2.68 40.97
CA ASP A 380 2.60 3.89 41.27
C ASP A 380 1.66 5.08 41.51
N ILE A 381 0.52 5.13 40.79
CA ILE A 381 -0.53 6.15 40.95
C ILE A 381 -1.90 5.45 41.04
N PRO A 382 -2.74 5.72 42.06
CA PRO A 382 -4.11 5.23 42.11
C PRO A 382 -4.96 5.64 40.90
N PHE A 383 -5.82 4.74 40.42
CA PHE A 383 -6.77 5.07 39.34
C PHE A 383 -7.74 6.21 39.73
N GLN A 384 -8.05 6.34 41.02
CA GLN A 384 -8.92 7.39 41.53
C GLN A 384 -8.36 8.80 41.30
N ASP A 385 -7.03 8.96 41.39
CA ASP A 385 -6.34 10.22 41.14
C ASP A 385 -6.55 10.66 39.69
N ILE A 386 -6.46 9.71 38.74
CA ILE A 386 -6.77 9.96 37.33
C ILE A 386 -8.20 10.48 37.15
N THR A 387 -9.18 9.81 37.74
CA THR A 387 -10.60 10.19 37.58
C THR A 387 -11.00 11.50 38.27
N SER A 388 -10.19 11.97 39.23
CA SER A 388 -10.42 13.20 39.99
C SER A 388 -9.67 14.40 39.40
N GLU A 389 -8.48 14.20 38.85
CA GLU A 389 -7.67 15.26 38.26
C GLU A 389 -8.03 15.56 36.80
N TYR A 390 -8.52 14.58 36.04
CA TYR A 390 -8.77 14.71 34.61
C TYR A 390 -10.27 14.77 34.30
N ASP A 391 -10.63 15.48 33.22
CA ASP A 391 -12.01 15.56 32.74
C ASP A 391 -12.47 14.22 32.15
N ALA A 392 -11.57 13.48 31.51
CA ALA A 392 -11.81 12.14 30.95
C ALA A 392 -10.56 11.25 30.99
N CYS A 393 -10.77 9.94 30.89
CA CYS A 393 -9.71 8.92 30.84
C CYS A 393 -9.93 7.94 29.68
N PHE A 394 -8.87 7.61 28.94
CA PHE A 394 -8.86 6.54 27.93
C PHE A 394 -7.90 5.41 28.35
N ILE A 395 -8.40 4.19 28.44
CA ILE A 395 -7.64 3.00 28.85
C ILE A 395 -7.17 2.26 27.59
N ALA A 396 -5.86 2.26 27.36
CA ALA A 396 -5.18 1.66 26.21
C ALA A 396 -4.03 0.73 26.66
N VAL A 397 -4.25 -0.02 27.75
CA VAL A 397 -3.22 -0.86 28.39
C VAL A 397 -2.88 -2.13 27.62
N GLY A 398 -3.64 -2.46 26.58
CA GLY A 398 -3.45 -3.65 25.75
C GLY A 398 -3.51 -4.98 26.51
N ALA A 399 -3.09 -6.06 25.84
CA ALA A 399 -3.06 -7.42 26.38
C ALA A 399 -1.61 -7.88 26.60
N HIS A 400 -1.04 -7.56 27.76
CA HIS A 400 0.35 -7.93 28.10
C HIS A 400 0.49 -9.16 29.01
N GLY A 401 -0.62 -9.73 29.51
CA GLY A 401 -0.58 -10.89 30.39
C GLY A 401 -0.27 -12.18 29.63
N ALA A 402 0.65 -13.01 30.16
CA ALA A 402 0.98 -14.29 29.56
C ALA A 402 -0.10 -15.35 29.86
N MET A 403 -0.53 -16.11 28.84
CA MET A 403 -1.35 -17.30 29.02
C MET A 403 -0.51 -18.50 29.45
N LYS A 404 -1.09 -19.37 30.30
CA LYS A 404 -0.48 -20.65 30.71
C LYS A 404 -0.99 -21.81 29.88
N LEU A 405 -0.15 -22.83 29.68
CA LEU A 405 -0.54 -24.08 29.00
C LEU A 405 -1.40 -24.97 29.90
N ASN A 406 -1.26 -24.83 31.22
CA ASN A 406 -1.86 -25.67 32.26
C ASN A 406 -1.48 -27.15 32.11
N ILE A 407 -0.19 -27.41 31.85
CA ILE A 407 0.37 -28.77 31.71
C ILE A 407 1.39 -29.09 32.81
N PRO A 408 1.57 -30.37 33.17
CA PRO A 408 2.58 -30.75 34.14
C PRO A 408 3.99 -30.32 33.71
N GLY A 409 4.74 -29.74 34.67
CA GLY A 409 6.11 -29.29 34.45
C GLY A 409 6.27 -27.90 33.82
N GLU A 410 5.18 -27.19 33.52
CA GLU A 410 5.23 -25.84 32.92
C GLU A 410 5.93 -24.80 33.81
N ASP A 411 5.78 -24.90 35.12
CA ASP A 411 6.44 -23.96 36.03
C ASP A 411 7.92 -24.32 36.19
N GLY A 412 8.81 -23.35 35.97
CA GLY A 412 10.23 -23.45 36.26
C GLY A 412 11.15 -22.89 35.16
N PRO A 413 12.48 -22.86 35.39
CA PRO A 413 13.44 -22.27 34.47
C PRO A 413 13.38 -22.89 33.07
N GLY A 414 13.64 -22.06 32.05
CA GLY A 414 13.58 -22.47 30.64
C GLY A 414 12.17 -22.42 30.04
N VAL A 415 11.13 -22.06 30.80
CA VAL A 415 9.80 -21.76 30.24
C VAL A 415 9.61 -20.25 30.25
N ILE A 416 9.48 -19.65 29.07
CA ILE A 416 9.57 -18.20 28.87
C ILE A 416 8.29 -17.72 28.14
N PRO A 417 7.57 -16.71 28.64
CA PRO A 417 6.51 -16.08 27.87
C PRO A 417 7.06 -15.37 26.63
N GLY A 418 6.43 -15.58 25.46
CA GLY A 418 6.94 -15.06 24.19
C GLY A 418 7.02 -13.54 24.14
N LEU A 419 6.00 -12.85 24.62
CA LEU A 419 6.01 -11.39 24.65
C LEU A 419 7.05 -10.83 25.63
N ASP A 420 7.30 -11.51 26.75
CA ASP A 420 8.34 -11.11 27.70
C ASP A 420 9.73 -11.26 27.10
N LEU A 421 9.99 -12.35 26.36
CA LEU A 421 11.23 -12.53 25.62
C LEU A 421 11.45 -11.38 24.62
N LEU A 422 10.44 -11.10 23.78
CA LEU A 422 10.52 -10.05 22.76
C LEU A 422 10.78 -8.68 23.40
N LYS A 423 10.05 -8.37 24.49
CA LYS A 423 10.24 -7.15 25.29
C LYS A 423 11.64 -7.03 25.87
N ASP A 424 12.15 -8.11 26.45
CA ASP A 424 13.48 -8.09 27.07
C ASP A 424 14.57 -7.87 26.01
N ILE A 425 14.48 -8.52 24.86
CA ILE A 425 15.42 -8.31 23.74
C ILE A 425 15.31 -6.88 23.18
N ALA A 426 14.10 -6.36 22.98
CA ALA A 426 13.88 -4.99 22.48
C ALA A 426 14.46 -3.93 23.45
N LEU A 427 14.44 -4.21 24.75
CA LEU A 427 15.04 -3.35 25.79
C LEU A 427 16.53 -3.61 26.01
N GLY A 428 17.17 -4.40 25.15
CA GLY A 428 18.61 -4.68 25.20
C GLY A 428 19.04 -5.60 26.35
N LYS A 429 18.11 -6.36 26.94
CA LYS A 429 18.46 -7.35 27.96
C LYS A 429 18.96 -8.63 27.30
N GLU A 430 19.98 -9.23 27.91
CA GLU A 430 20.49 -10.52 27.48
C GLU A 430 19.58 -11.65 27.98
N HIS A 431 19.33 -12.65 27.13
CA HIS A 431 18.56 -13.83 27.50
C HIS A 431 19.30 -15.12 27.12
N SER A 432 19.50 -16.01 28.09
CA SER A 432 20.04 -17.35 27.81
C SER A 432 18.89 -18.30 27.47
N ILE A 433 18.76 -18.68 26.20
CA ILE A 433 17.70 -19.55 25.70
C ILE A 433 18.15 -20.99 25.37
N GLY A 434 19.45 -21.27 25.47
CA GLY A 434 20.01 -22.59 25.12
C GLY A 434 20.20 -22.80 23.62
N SER A 435 20.56 -24.02 23.21
CA SER A 435 20.81 -24.35 21.79
C SER A 435 19.56 -24.86 21.08
N ARG A 436 18.64 -25.52 21.79
CA ARG A 436 17.40 -26.09 21.25
C ARG A 436 16.19 -25.39 21.87
N VAL A 437 15.39 -24.74 21.04
CA VAL A 437 14.24 -23.94 21.48
C VAL A 437 12.97 -24.45 20.83
N LEU A 438 11.96 -24.69 21.65
CA LEU A 438 10.61 -25.02 21.18
C LEU A 438 9.67 -23.84 21.44
N VAL A 439 9.06 -23.29 20.40
CA VAL A 439 8.05 -22.25 20.50
C VAL A 439 6.67 -22.88 20.36
N ILE A 440 5.72 -22.46 21.20
CA ILE A 440 4.37 -23.00 21.23
C ILE A 440 3.38 -21.88 20.88
N GLY A 441 2.75 -21.98 19.71
CA GLY A 441 1.78 -21.01 19.20
C GLY A 441 1.80 -20.90 17.68
N GLY A 442 0.66 -20.54 17.07
CA GLY A 442 0.52 -20.40 15.61
C GLY A 442 0.44 -18.95 15.09
N GLY A 443 0.42 -17.95 15.98
CA GLY A 443 0.26 -16.54 15.60
C GLY A 443 1.58 -15.79 15.38
N ASN A 444 1.50 -14.52 14.98
CA ASN A 444 2.67 -13.68 14.68
C ASN A 444 3.69 -13.60 15.84
N VAL A 445 3.22 -13.54 17.10
CA VAL A 445 4.11 -13.55 18.27
C VAL A 445 4.98 -14.82 18.34
N ALA A 446 4.45 -15.98 17.92
CA ALA A 446 5.21 -17.22 17.89
C ALA A 446 6.28 -17.20 16.80
N ILE A 447 5.95 -16.67 15.61
CA ILE A 447 6.90 -16.49 14.52
C ILE A 447 8.02 -15.52 14.93
N ASP A 448 7.66 -14.37 15.49
CA ASP A 448 8.60 -13.36 15.94
C ASP A 448 9.51 -13.87 17.05
N ALA A 449 8.95 -14.61 18.03
CA ALA A 449 9.74 -15.23 19.08
C ALA A 449 10.71 -16.29 18.54
N ALA A 450 10.29 -17.10 17.57
CA ALA A 450 11.14 -18.13 16.96
C ALA A 450 12.30 -17.51 16.16
N ARG A 451 12.00 -16.53 15.31
CA ARG A 451 12.97 -15.78 14.51
C ARG A 451 13.92 -14.97 15.40
N THR A 452 13.44 -14.43 16.51
CA THR A 452 14.27 -13.77 17.52
C THR A 452 15.18 -14.77 18.24
N ALA A 453 14.65 -15.92 18.66
CA ALA A 453 15.44 -16.99 19.31
C ALA A 453 16.61 -17.44 18.42
N ARG A 454 16.38 -17.60 17.11
CA ARG A 454 17.42 -17.90 16.11
C ARG A 454 18.52 -16.84 16.11
N ARG A 455 18.15 -15.55 16.06
CA ARG A 455 19.08 -14.41 16.00
C ARG A 455 19.93 -14.25 17.27
N ILE A 456 19.38 -14.57 18.45
CA ILE A 456 20.12 -14.49 19.72
C ILE A 456 20.91 -15.77 20.06
N GLY A 457 21.03 -16.70 19.10
CA GLY A 457 22.02 -17.78 19.16
C GLY A 457 21.48 -19.21 19.30
N ALA A 458 20.17 -19.42 19.24
CA ALA A 458 19.63 -20.78 19.18
C ALA A 458 20.04 -21.47 17.86
N LYS A 459 20.49 -22.72 17.96
CA LYS A 459 20.93 -23.52 16.81
C LYS A 459 19.78 -24.25 16.14
N GLU A 460 18.86 -24.76 16.96
CA GLU A 460 17.66 -25.47 16.53
C GLU A 460 16.45 -24.76 17.12
N VAL A 461 15.55 -24.29 16.26
CA VAL A 461 14.31 -23.65 16.66
C VAL A 461 13.17 -24.37 15.97
N GLN A 462 12.20 -24.82 16.76
CA GLN A 462 11.01 -25.47 16.26
C GLN A 462 9.77 -24.74 16.78
N ILE A 463 8.73 -24.64 15.96
CA ILE A 463 7.41 -24.16 16.36
C ILE A 463 6.47 -25.35 16.39
N ILE A 464 5.65 -25.48 17.43
CA ILE A 464 4.46 -26.34 17.42
C ILE A 464 3.21 -25.47 17.51
N CYS A 465 2.18 -25.85 16.75
CA CYS A 465 0.87 -25.20 16.83
C CYS A 465 -0.25 -26.22 16.63
N LEU A 466 -1.45 -25.83 17.06
CA LEU A 466 -2.63 -26.69 16.97
C LEU A 466 -3.26 -26.60 15.59
N GLU A 467 -3.15 -25.44 14.96
CA GLU A 467 -3.68 -25.11 13.66
C GLU A 467 -3.00 -25.93 12.54
N SER A 468 -3.76 -26.23 11.48
CA SER A 468 -3.18 -26.76 10.24
C SER A 468 -2.34 -25.66 9.58
N ARG A 469 -1.59 -26.01 8.54
CA ARG A 469 -0.75 -25.02 7.86
C ARG A 469 -1.58 -23.90 7.26
N GLU A 470 -2.73 -24.23 6.69
CA GLU A 470 -3.64 -23.33 5.99
C GLU A 470 -4.45 -22.45 6.95
N THR A 471 -4.57 -22.86 8.23
CA THR A 471 -5.35 -22.15 9.25
C THR A 471 -4.48 -21.45 10.30
N MET A 472 -3.16 -21.37 10.05
CA MET A 472 -2.25 -20.64 10.94
C MET A 472 -2.68 -19.16 11.04
N PRO A 473 -2.78 -18.59 12.25
CA PRO A 473 -3.13 -17.18 12.43
C PRO A 473 -2.02 -16.19 12.02
N ALA A 474 -0.78 -16.65 11.94
CA ALA A 474 0.33 -15.82 11.49
C ALA A 474 0.19 -15.45 10.00
N TYR A 475 0.71 -14.29 9.62
CA TYR A 475 0.72 -13.89 8.21
C TYR A 475 1.57 -14.86 7.40
N GLN A 476 1.06 -15.28 6.24
CA GLN A 476 1.68 -16.32 5.42
C GLN A 476 3.13 -15.99 5.06
N GLU A 477 3.41 -14.73 4.73
CA GLU A 477 4.76 -14.25 4.41
C GLU A 477 5.74 -14.43 5.58
N GLU A 478 5.30 -14.15 6.80
CA GLU A 478 6.11 -14.34 8.01
C GLU A 478 6.42 -15.82 8.27
N VAL A 479 5.45 -16.70 8.01
CA VAL A 479 5.62 -18.15 8.11
C VAL A 479 6.68 -18.63 7.11
N GLU A 480 6.59 -18.18 5.86
CA GLU A 480 7.55 -18.52 4.80
C GLU A 480 8.96 -18.01 5.11
N GLU A 481 9.09 -16.80 5.63
CA GLU A 481 10.38 -16.25 6.04
C GLU A 481 11.01 -17.04 7.20
N ALA A 482 10.22 -17.45 8.19
CA ALA A 482 10.70 -18.28 9.28
C ALA A 482 11.26 -19.63 8.79
N GLU A 483 10.59 -20.27 7.83
CA GLU A 483 11.06 -21.52 7.24
C GLU A 483 12.33 -21.33 6.41
N ARG A 484 12.44 -20.21 5.66
CA ARG A 484 13.67 -19.85 4.93
C ARG A 484 14.86 -19.64 5.89
N GLU A 485 14.60 -19.19 7.12
CA GLU A 485 15.62 -19.09 8.18
C GLU A 485 15.97 -20.45 8.82
N GLY A 486 15.31 -21.54 8.40
CA GLY A 486 15.54 -22.90 8.90
C GLY A 486 14.83 -23.22 10.21
N ILE A 487 13.72 -22.54 10.49
CA ILE A 487 12.83 -22.83 11.63
C ILE A 487 11.81 -23.86 11.18
N SER A 488 11.73 -25.00 11.86
CA SER A 488 10.78 -26.06 11.50
C SER A 488 9.43 -25.85 12.19
N ILE A 489 8.33 -25.98 11.45
CA ILE A 489 6.98 -25.83 11.98
C ILE A 489 6.27 -27.19 12.00
N LEU A 490 5.82 -27.59 13.19
CA LEU A 490 5.09 -28.82 13.44
C LEU A 490 3.62 -28.47 13.74
N ASN A 491 2.84 -28.33 12.66
CA ASN A 491 1.39 -28.16 12.75
C ASN A 491 0.71 -29.37 13.42
N GLN A 492 -0.55 -29.19 13.83
CA GLN A 492 -1.38 -30.24 14.41
C GLN A 492 -0.68 -31.00 15.55
N THR A 493 0.01 -30.26 16.42
CA THR A 493 0.82 -30.81 17.50
C THR A 493 0.52 -30.07 18.80
N MET A 494 0.08 -30.82 19.81
CA MET A 494 -0.30 -30.28 21.13
C MET A 494 0.71 -30.71 22.20
N PRO A 495 1.20 -29.79 23.06
CA PRO A 495 2.03 -30.15 24.20
C PRO A 495 1.21 -30.84 25.30
N VAL A 496 1.79 -31.86 25.93
CA VAL A 496 1.15 -32.68 26.97
C VAL A 496 1.83 -32.50 28.31
N GLN A 497 3.17 -32.54 28.34
CA GLN A 497 3.96 -32.46 29.57
C GLN A 497 5.37 -31.97 29.28
N ILE A 498 5.91 -31.16 30.18
CA ILE A 498 7.33 -30.78 30.18
C ILE A 498 8.09 -31.68 31.14
N HIS A 499 9.06 -32.42 30.60
CA HIS A 499 9.92 -33.33 31.34
C HIS A 499 11.23 -32.64 31.73
N ARG A 500 11.56 -32.74 33.02
CA ARG A 500 12.71 -32.05 33.63
C ARG A 500 13.69 -33.05 34.25
N THR A 501 14.98 -32.75 34.17
CA THR A 501 16.02 -33.43 34.94
C THR A 501 16.48 -32.48 36.06
N GLY A 502 16.00 -32.71 37.28
CA GLY A 502 16.14 -31.72 38.35
C GLY A 502 15.34 -30.45 38.02
N LYS A 503 16.00 -29.28 37.97
CA LYS A 503 15.37 -28.02 37.57
C LYS A 503 15.43 -27.75 36.06
N GLN A 504 16.28 -28.47 35.33
CA GLN A 504 16.56 -28.23 33.92
C GLN A 504 15.48 -28.85 33.03
N LEU A 505 14.92 -28.05 32.11
CA LEU A 505 14.06 -28.54 31.04
C LEU A 505 14.89 -29.42 30.09
N ASN A 506 14.37 -30.59 29.74
CA ASN A 506 15.06 -31.56 28.88
C ASN A 506 14.24 -31.93 27.64
N LYS A 507 12.96 -32.30 27.84
CA LYS A 507 12.07 -32.75 26.76
C LYS A 507 10.65 -32.27 26.96
N ILE A 508 9.92 -32.11 25.87
CA ILE A 508 8.48 -31.85 25.87
C ILE A 508 7.83 -33.07 25.22
N GLU A 509 6.84 -33.62 25.90
CA GLU A 509 5.95 -34.62 25.33
C GLU A 509 4.84 -33.91 24.57
N CYS A 510 4.64 -34.30 23.33
CA CYS A 510 3.60 -33.79 22.45
C CYS A 510 2.77 -34.94 21.90
N LEU A 511 1.55 -34.65 21.44
CA LEU A 511 0.70 -35.58 20.71
C LEU A 511 0.12 -34.93 19.45
N LYS A 512 -0.23 -35.75 18.45
CA LYS A 512 -0.89 -35.25 17.23
C LYS A 512 -2.37 -34.97 17.49
N VAL A 513 -2.86 -33.91 16.89
CA VAL A 513 -4.27 -33.53 16.98
C VAL A 513 -4.89 -33.40 15.59
N THR A 514 -6.21 -33.55 15.50
CA THR A 514 -6.96 -33.34 14.25
C THR A 514 -7.95 -32.20 14.43
N GLY A 515 -8.03 -31.30 13.45
CA GLY A 515 -8.77 -30.04 13.57
C GLY A 515 -7.89 -28.92 14.11
N GLY A 516 -8.47 -28.00 14.88
CA GLY A 516 -7.78 -26.80 15.34
C GLY A 516 -7.90 -25.68 14.31
N SER A 517 -8.99 -24.92 14.42
CA SER A 517 -9.23 -23.72 13.62
C SER A 517 -9.71 -22.60 14.54
N ARG A 518 -9.62 -21.37 14.07
CA ARG A 518 -10.24 -20.24 14.76
C ARG A 518 -11.59 -19.93 14.13
N ASP A 519 -12.54 -19.53 14.97
CA ASP A 519 -13.81 -19.00 14.49
C ASP A 519 -13.63 -17.57 13.92
N GLU A 520 -14.72 -16.99 13.40
CA GLU A 520 -14.71 -15.62 12.84
C GLU A 520 -14.29 -14.54 13.85
N LYS A 521 -14.39 -14.84 15.15
CA LYS A 521 -13.97 -13.94 16.24
C LYS A 521 -12.53 -14.21 16.68
N GLY A 522 -11.83 -15.11 16.00
CA GLY A 522 -10.45 -15.50 16.30
C GLY A 522 -10.33 -16.49 17.47
N TRP A 523 -11.42 -17.03 18.01
CA TRP A 523 -11.36 -18.00 19.11
C TRP A 523 -11.00 -19.39 18.62
N LEU A 524 -10.06 -20.03 19.29
CA LEU A 524 -9.64 -21.39 18.97
C LEU A 524 -10.76 -22.40 19.26
N GLN A 525 -11.15 -23.15 18.24
CA GLN A 525 -11.91 -24.37 18.37
C GLN A 525 -10.97 -25.51 18.72
N TRP A 526 -11.19 -26.12 19.89
CA TRP A 526 -10.29 -27.14 20.43
C TRP A 526 -10.21 -28.36 19.50
N PRO A 527 -8.99 -28.81 19.16
CA PRO A 527 -8.82 -29.95 18.28
C PRO A 527 -9.05 -31.27 19.02
N GLU A 528 -9.33 -32.33 18.26
CA GLU A 528 -9.45 -33.69 18.78
C GLU A 528 -8.06 -34.31 18.99
N LYS A 529 -7.84 -34.97 20.13
CA LYS A 529 -6.57 -35.63 20.44
C LYS A 529 -6.48 -36.97 19.72
N ASN A 530 -5.39 -37.20 18.99
CA ASN A 530 -5.12 -38.50 18.39
C ASN A 530 -4.35 -39.36 19.40
N GLU A 531 -5.07 -40.14 20.20
CA GLU A 531 -4.49 -41.00 21.24
C GLU A 531 -3.44 -41.98 20.66
N GLY A 532 -2.39 -42.26 21.42
CA GLY A 532 -1.30 -43.17 21.02
C GLY A 532 -0.30 -42.58 20.02
N THR A 533 -0.37 -41.28 19.73
CA THR A 533 0.56 -40.57 18.83
C THR A 533 1.63 -39.77 19.58
N ASN A 534 1.84 -40.04 20.87
CA ASN A 534 2.76 -39.26 21.70
C ASN A 534 4.22 -39.41 21.23
N PHE A 535 4.96 -38.32 21.25
CA PHE A 535 6.38 -38.27 20.92
C PHE A 535 7.09 -37.20 21.75
N MET A 536 8.42 -37.29 21.80
CA MET A 536 9.25 -36.40 22.60
C MET A 536 10.06 -35.46 21.70
N ILE A 537 10.04 -34.17 22.03
CA ILE A 537 10.88 -33.14 21.42
C ILE A 537 11.91 -32.72 22.46
N GLU A 538 13.20 -32.74 22.11
CA GLU A 538 14.26 -32.23 23.00
C GLU A 538 14.32 -30.71 22.91
N ALA A 539 14.37 -30.04 24.05
CA ALA A 539 14.54 -28.60 24.11
C ALA A 539 15.27 -28.20 25.40
N ASP A 540 16.01 -27.11 25.32
CA ASP A 540 16.65 -26.49 26.46
C ASP A 540 15.76 -25.37 27.03
N SER A 541 14.95 -24.74 26.18
CA SER A 541 13.91 -23.77 26.54
C SER A 541 12.63 -23.93 25.71
N VAL A 542 11.52 -23.52 26.31
CA VAL A 542 10.19 -23.44 25.71
C VAL A 542 9.72 -21.99 25.75
N ILE A 543 9.27 -21.47 24.62
CA ILE A 543 8.66 -20.15 24.52
C ILE A 543 7.15 -20.31 24.31
N ILE A 544 6.35 -19.74 25.21
CA ILE A 544 4.88 -19.84 25.16
C ILE A 544 4.32 -18.58 24.49
N ALA A 545 3.69 -18.75 23.32
CA ALA A 545 3.13 -17.70 22.49
C ALA A 545 1.69 -18.04 22.03
N ILE A 546 0.87 -18.50 22.96
CA ILE A 546 -0.50 -18.99 22.71
C ILE A 546 -1.59 -17.92 22.84
N GLY A 547 -1.20 -16.65 23.01
CA GLY A 547 -2.08 -15.51 23.22
C GLY A 547 -1.74 -14.73 24.47
N SER A 548 -2.43 -13.60 24.63
CA SER A 548 -2.22 -12.69 25.75
C SER A 548 -3.54 -12.35 26.44
N SER A 549 -3.47 -11.97 27.72
CA SER A 549 -4.61 -11.53 28.51
C SER A 549 -4.47 -10.06 28.90
N VAL A 550 -5.62 -9.41 29.09
CA VAL A 550 -5.69 -8.03 29.58
C VAL A 550 -5.58 -8.06 31.10
N ALA A 551 -4.58 -7.36 31.64
CA ALA A 551 -4.36 -7.27 33.09
C ALA A 551 -4.83 -5.91 33.59
N THR A 552 -6.03 -5.89 34.19
CA THR A 552 -6.69 -4.65 34.65
C THR A 552 -7.04 -4.63 36.15
N PRO A 553 -6.16 -5.10 37.06
CA PRO A 553 -6.47 -5.13 38.51
C PRO A 553 -6.66 -3.74 39.13
N PHE A 554 -6.30 -2.68 38.40
CA PHE A 554 -6.43 -1.29 38.83
C PHE A 554 -7.80 -0.68 38.52
N LEU A 555 -8.61 -1.34 37.69
CA LEU A 555 -9.94 -0.84 37.34
C LEU A 555 -10.89 -0.98 38.54
N PRO A 556 -11.81 -0.03 38.73
CA PRO A 556 -12.82 -0.14 39.77
C PRO A 556 -13.85 -1.22 39.42
N ASP A 557 -14.45 -1.83 40.45
CA ASP A 557 -15.36 -2.97 40.32
C ASP A 557 -16.62 -2.70 39.46
N ASN A 558 -16.95 -1.43 39.22
CA ASN A 558 -18.09 -1.03 38.41
C ASN A 558 -17.79 -0.90 36.91
N VAL A 559 -16.55 -1.15 36.47
CA VAL A 559 -16.24 -1.34 35.04
C VAL A 559 -16.70 -2.72 34.60
N GLU A 560 -17.67 -2.76 33.68
CA GLU A 560 -18.15 -4.02 33.12
C GLU A 560 -17.09 -4.68 32.23
N MET A 561 -16.99 -6.00 32.36
CA MET A 561 -16.07 -6.83 31.59
C MET A 561 -16.85 -7.78 30.67
N SER A 562 -16.29 -8.08 29.49
CA SER A 562 -16.76 -9.10 28.56
C SER A 562 -15.74 -10.23 28.50
N GLY A 563 -15.87 -11.21 29.39
CA GLY A 563 -14.83 -12.22 29.61
C GLY A 563 -13.55 -11.54 30.14
N PRO A 564 -12.38 -11.72 29.48
CA PRO A 564 -11.13 -11.08 29.91
C PRO A 564 -10.97 -9.63 29.41
N LEU A 565 -11.89 -9.10 28.60
CA LEU A 565 -11.78 -7.79 27.96
C LEU A 565 -12.65 -6.74 28.64
N ILE A 566 -12.29 -5.46 28.52
CA ILE A 566 -13.12 -4.35 28.96
C ILE A 566 -14.32 -4.23 28.03
N LYS A 567 -15.53 -4.17 28.58
CA LYS A 567 -16.75 -4.00 27.78
C LYS A 567 -16.94 -2.52 27.46
N VAL A 568 -17.13 -2.21 26.18
CA VAL A 568 -17.39 -0.87 25.66
C VAL A 568 -18.57 -0.84 24.69
N ASP A 569 -19.15 0.34 24.47
CA ASP A 569 -20.05 0.59 23.34
C ASP A 569 -19.28 0.90 22.04
N ASP A 570 -20.00 1.14 20.94
CA ASP A 570 -19.42 1.42 19.61
C ASP A 570 -18.57 2.70 19.58
N LEU A 571 -18.63 3.54 20.62
CA LEU A 571 -17.84 4.77 20.77
C LEU A 571 -16.71 4.61 21.81
N GLY A 572 -16.44 3.39 22.27
CA GLY A 572 -15.41 3.08 23.25
C GLY A 572 -15.75 3.46 24.68
N ARG A 573 -17.02 3.77 25.00
CA ARG A 573 -17.43 4.16 26.37
C ARG A 573 -17.57 2.92 27.25
N THR A 574 -17.02 2.99 28.46
CA THR A 574 -17.23 1.97 29.48
C THR A 574 -18.53 2.20 30.25
N SER A 575 -18.87 1.31 31.18
CA SER A 575 -19.97 1.50 32.15
C SER A 575 -19.71 2.66 33.14
N VAL A 576 -18.49 3.18 33.22
CA VAL A 576 -18.12 4.28 34.12
C VAL A 576 -18.11 5.61 33.35
N PRO A 577 -18.85 6.64 33.79
CA PRO A 577 -18.87 7.93 33.11
C PRO A 577 -17.48 8.55 32.98
N ARG A 578 -17.21 9.14 31.81
CA ARG A 578 -15.93 9.80 31.44
C ARG A 578 -14.74 8.85 31.31
N VAL A 579 -14.97 7.54 31.37
CA VAL A 579 -13.96 6.51 31.17
C VAL A 579 -14.25 5.75 29.88
N TYR A 580 -13.24 5.69 29.03
CA TYR A 580 -13.25 5.08 27.71
C TYR A 580 -12.13 4.04 27.62
N ALA A 581 -12.23 3.09 26.68
CA ALA A 581 -11.18 2.10 26.43
C ALA A 581 -11.11 1.72 24.95
N GLY A 582 -9.97 1.21 24.50
CA GLY A 582 -9.79 0.71 23.14
C GLY A 582 -8.52 -0.10 22.93
N GLY A 583 -8.35 -0.59 21.69
CA GLY A 583 -7.27 -1.48 21.30
C GLY A 583 -7.41 -2.89 21.89
N ASP A 584 -6.27 -3.56 22.11
CA ASP A 584 -6.23 -4.93 22.65
C ASP A 584 -6.88 -5.10 24.04
N ALA A 585 -7.18 -3.99 24.74
CA ALA A 585 -7.92 -4.02 25.99
C ALA A 585 -9.42 -4.33 25.82
N THR A 586 -9.99 -4.07 24.64
CA THR A 586 -11.42 -4.23 24.34
C THR A 586 -11.69 -5.29 23.26
N THR A 587 -10.71 -5.61 22.42
CA THR A 587 -10.87 -6.51 21.27
C THR A 587 -9.60 -7.31 21.05
N VAL A 588 -9.69 -8.64 20.94
CA VAL A 588 -8.57 -9.53 20.58
C VAL A 588 -9.03 -10.64 19.62
N PRO A 589 -8.19 -11.07 18.66
CA PRO A 589 -6.85 -10.53 18.34
C PRO A 589 -6.96 -9.14 17.68
N GLY A 590 -6.09 -8.21 18.07
CA GLY A 590 -6.04 -6.87 17.47
C GLY A 590 -4.88 -6.71 16.49
N SER A 591 -4.99 -5.69 15.64
CA SER A 591 -3.96 -5.17 14.76
C SER A 591 -3.46 -3.82 15.25
N VAL A 592 -2.37 -3.31 14.65
CA VAL A 592 -1.94 -1.94 14.89
C VAL A 592 -2.92 -0.92 14.30
N VAL A 593 -3.42 -1.19 13.09
CA VAL A 593 -4.42 -0.38 12.37
C VAL A 593 -5.83 -0.62 12.89
#